data_AF-A0A954K7I4-F1
#
_entry.id   AF-A0A954K7I4-F1
#
_cell.length_a   1.000
_cell.length_b   1.000
_cell.length_c   1.000
_cell.angle_alpha   90.00
_cell.angle_beta   90.00
_cell.angle_gamma   90.00
#
_symmetry.space_group_name_H-M   'P 1'
#
loop_
_entity.id
_entity.type
_entity.pdbx_description
1 polymer ?
#
loop_
_entity_poly.entity_id
_entity_poly.type
_entity_poly.pdbx_seq_one_letter_code
_entity_poly.pdbx_strand_id
1 'polypeptide(L)'
;DKLQELADSQKELKSRVLQLSRNQTFHFQDLDTPAEILKHISEACQLTIDNQQLVPHDLWSNFSLVSVNANESLSLILIQFDLTYDWAGEANSIRLTAIPDKVQIKKTYPLRGKSFESVIRQLKEQFPDLELTSSGKLLSVQATMDVHEQIEQLLNPQKGAKPVRPGAGETVPLSRRKFTLRVKKVPVLAIMQKLEQSGIEFEYDKQELAKAGIDLLKPIDVAVVDADATEFCDALFSSYKLDYEIQGVKITLAPQK
;
A
#
# COMPACT_ATOMS: atom_id res chain seq x y z
N ASP A 1 24.12 -23.12 -22.80
CA ASP A 1 24.61 -23.33 -21.42
C ASP A 1 24.46 -22.09 -20.55
N LYS A 2 25.23 -21.00 -20.72
CA LYS A 2 25.10 -19.78 -19.87
C LYS A 2 23.72 -19.12 -19.83
N LEU A 3 22.98 -19.11 -20.95
CA LEU A 3 21.62 -18.54 -20.99
C LEU A 3 20.59 -19.42 -20.25
N GLN A 4 20.83 -20.73 -20.18
CA GLN A 4 19.99 -21.68 -19.46
C GLN A 4 20.23 -21.55 -17.96
N GLU A 5 21.49 -21.49 -17.56
CA GLU A 5 21.94 -21.25 -16.19
C GLU A 5 21.36 -19.95 -15.60
N LEU A 6 21.36 -18.86 -16.38
CA LEU A 6 20.73 -17.60 -15.98
C LEU A 6 19.20 -17.71 -15.85
N ALA A 7 18.54 -18.46 -16.72
CA ALA A 7 17.08 -18.63 -16.68
C ALA A 7 16.65 -19.51 -15.50
N ASP A 8 17.41 -20.55 -15.20
CA ASP A 8 17.17 -21.44 -14.06
C ASP A 8 17.43 -20.72 -12.74
N SER A 9 18.54 -19.98 -12.62
CA SER A 9 18.81 -19.12 -11.46
C SER A 9 17.70 -18.06 -11.25
N GLN A 10 17.19 -17.44 -12.32
CA GLN A 10 16.03 -16.53 -12.21
C GLN A 10 14.76 -17.21 -11.70
N LYS A 11 14.50 -18.45 -12.09
CA LYS A 11 13.32 -19.21 -11.65
C LYS A 11 13.45 -19.60 -10.18
N GLU A 12 14.63 -20.04 -9.77
CA GLU A 12 14.93 -20.37 -8.38
C GLU A 12 14.81 -19.14 -7.48
N LEU A 13 15.39 -18.00 -7.89
CA LEU A 13 15.24 -16.73 -7.20
C LEU A 13 13.77 -16.29 -7.05
N LYS A 14 12.94 -16.45 -8.09
CA LYS A 14 11.50 -16.12 -7.99
C LYS A 14 10.78 -17.01 -6.98
N SER A 15 11.05 -18.31 -7.01
CA SER A 15 10.49 -19.26 -6.02
C SER A 15 10.93 -18.90 -4.61
N ARG A 16 12.20 -18.52 -4.46
CA ARG A 16 12.79 -18.12 -3.18
C ARG A 16 12.17 -16.83 -2.63
N VAL A 17 11.99 -15.82 -3.48
CA VAL A 17 11.29 -14.58 -3.11
C VAL A 17 9.85 -14.89 -2.66
N LEU A 18 9.15 -15.78 -3.37
CA LEU A 18 7.80 -16.19 -2.96
C LEU A 18 7.81 -16.91 -1.61
N GLN A 19 8.81 -17.74 -1.32
CA GLN A 19 8.95 -18.42 -0.03
C GLN A 19 9.22 -17.41 1.10
N LEU A 20 10.17 -16.49 0.90
CA LEU A 20 10.58 -15.50 1.89
C LEU A 20 9.49 -14.45 2.19
N SER A 21 8.57 -14.22 1.25
CA SER A 21 7.43 -13.32 1.40
C SER A 21 6.21 -13.96 2.07
N ARG A 22 6.26 -15.26 2.38
CA ARG A 22 5.17 -15.91 3.13
C ARG A 22 5.16 -15.43 4.57
N ASN A 23 3.98 -15.00 5.02
CA ASN A 23 3.77 -14.60 6.39
C ASN A 23 3.73 -15.83 7.30
N GLN A 24 4.35 -15.70 8.47
CA GLN A 24 4.43 -16.70 9.52
C GLN A 24 4.16 -16.05 10.87
N THR A 25 3.85 -16.88 11.86
CA THR A 25 3.72 -16.44 13.25
C THR A 25 4.77 -17.15 14.08
N PHE A 26 5.53 -16.37 14.86
CA PHE A 26 6.55 -16.86 15.76
C PHE A 26 6.15 -16.56 17.20
N HIS A 27 6.35 -17.53 18.09
CA HIS A 27 6.09 -17.42 19.51
C HIS A 27 7.40 -17.66 20.27
N PHE A 28 7.78 -16.71 21.11
CA PHE A 28 9.00 -16.76 21.92
C PHE A 28 8.64 -16.75 23.40
N GLN A 29 9.41 -17.51 24.18
CA GLN A 29 9.20 -17.68 25.61
C GLN A 29 9.97 -16.64 26.41
N ASP A 30 9.67 -16.53 27.70
CA ASP A 30 10.48 -15.73 28.60
C ASP A 30 11.91 -16.26 28.66
N LEU A 31 12.86 -15.33 28.69
CA LEU A 31 14.31 -15.57 28.74
C LEU A 31 14.91 -16.14 27.44
N ASP A 32 14.17 -16.17 26.34
CA ASP A 32 14.76 -16.43 25.02
C ASP A 32 15.76 -15.31 24.69
N THR A 33 16.95 -15.68 24.19
CA THR A 33 17.95 -14.70 23.77
C THR A 33 17.68 -14.23 22.33
N PRO A 34 18.07 -13.00 21.98
CA PRO A 34 17.98 -12.52 20.60
C PRO A 34 18.68 -13.43 19.57
N ALA A 35 19.79 -14.05 19.97
CA ALA A 35 20.50 -15.00 19.12
C ALA A 35 19.68 -16.28 18.85
N GLU A 36 19.01 -16.82 19.86
CA GLU A 36 18.11 -17.98 19.71
C GLU A 36 16.87 -17.62 18.88
N ILE A 37 16.29 -16.44 19.11
CA ILE A 37 15.17 -15.90 18.34
C ILE A 37 15.54 -15.81 16.85
N LEU A 38 16.69 -15.19 16.53
CA LEU A 38 17.16 -15.08 15.15
C LEU A 38 17.46 -16.44 14.53
N LYS A 39 18.00 -17.39 15.30
CA LYS A 39 18.22 -18.75 14.83
C LYS A 39 16.89 -19.41 14.46
N HIS A 40 15.88 -19.33 15.30
CA HIS A 40 14.55 -19.90 15.04
C HIS A 40 13.91 -19.28 13.78
N ILE A 41 13.97 -17.95 13.63
CA ILE A 41 13.51 -17.25 12.42
C ILE A 41 14.28 -17.73 11.18
N SER A 42 15.61 -17.82 11.28
CA SER A 42 16.46 -18.23 10.15
C SER A 42 16.19 -19.67 9.72
N GLU A 43 15.95 -20.59 10.66
CA GLU A 43 15.62 -21.99 10.36
C GLU A 43 14.27 -22.09 9.63
N ALA A 44 13.25 -21.36 10.10
CA ALA A 44 11.94 -21.30 9.46
C ALA A 44 11.99 -20.69 8.05
N CYS A 45 12.87 -19.71 7.83
CA CYS A 45 13.09 -19.09 6.52
C CYS A 45 14.15 -19.82 5.66
N GLN A 46 14.81 -20.85 6.18
CA GLN A 46 15.95 -21.53 5.54
C GLN A 46 17.07 -20.54 5.16
N LEU A 47 17.49 -19.73 6.13
CA LEU A 47 18.55 -18.73 5.99
C LEU A 47 19.75 -19.10 6.85
N THR A 48 20.94 -18.81 6.34
CA THR A 48 22.15 -18.77 7.18
C THR A 48 22.44 -17.33 7.58
N ILE A 49 22.85 -17.12 8.83
CA ILE A 49 23.21 -15.80 9.34
C ILE A 49 24.71 -15.75 9.57
N ASP A 50 25.39 -14.88 8.82
CA ASP A 50 26.78 -14.50 9.07
C ASP A 50 26.83 -13.35 10.07
N ASN A 51 27.92 -13.29 10.86
CA ASN A 51 28.17 -12.26 11.87
C ASN A 51 27.16 -12.22 13.04
N GLN A 52 26.61 -13.36 13.43
CA GLN A 52 25.67 -13.44 14.54
C GLN A 52 26.25 -12.97 15.89
N GLN A 53 27.58 -13.00 16.04
CA GLN A 53 28.28 -12.47 17.22
C GLN A 53 28.10 -10.95 17.45
N LEU A 54 27.59 -10.21 16.45
CA LEU A 54 27.25 -8.79 16.61
C LEU A 54 25.99 -8.58 17.47
N VAL A 55 25.16 -9.60 17.61
CA VAL A 55 23.93 -9.54 18.38
C VAL A 55 24.27 -9.60 19.88
N PRO A 56 23.91 -8.58 20.67
CA PRO A 56 24.17 -8.58 22.10
C PRO A 56 23.52 -9.76 22.83
N HIS A 57 24.19 -10.23 23.88
CA HIS A 57 23.62 -11.21 24.80
C HIS A 57 22.63 -10.53 25.75
N ASP A 58 21.34 -10.71 25.49
CA ASP A 58 20.25 -10.17 26.28
C ASP A 58 19.20 -11.27 26.55
N LEU A 59 18.32 -11.05 27.51
CA LEU A 59 17.21 -11.96 27.83
C LEU A 59 15.90 -11.22 27.62
N TRP A 60 15.08 -11.71 26.70
CA TRP A 60 13.83 -11.05 26.35
C TRP A 60 12.64 -11.66 27.08
N SER A 61 11.62 -10.84 27.36
CA SER A 61 10.33 -11.32 27.81
C SER A 61 9.61 -12.05 26.69
N ASN A 62 8.63 -12.88 27.02
CA ASN A 62 7.78 -13.54 26.04
C ASN A 62 7.09 -12.51 25.11
N PHE A 63 6.99 -12.85 23.83
CA PHE A 63 6.26 -12.08 22.84
C PHE A 63 5.92 -12.94 21.61
N SER A 64 5.19 -12.36 20.66
CA SER A 64 4.88 -13.03 19.40
C SER A 64 4.99 -12.06 18.24
N LEU A 65 5.56 -12.54 17.14
CA LEU A 65 5.52 -11.86 15.85
C LEU A 65 4.42 -12.51 15.03
N VAL A 66 3.36 -11.76 14.70
CA VAL A 66 2.18 -12.31 14.04
C VAL A 66 2.13 -11.87 12.59
N SER A 67 1.94 -12.84 11.67
CA SER A 67 1.78 -12.59 10.24
C SER A 67 2.93 -11.76 9.64
N VAL A 68 4.17 -12.09 10.02
CA VAL A 68 5.38 -11.44 9.52
C VAL A 68 6.08 -12.29 8.47
N ASN A 69 6.61 -11.68 7.43
CA ASN A 69 7.51 -12.34 6.49
C ASN A 69 8.97 -12.30 6.98
N ALA A 70 9.89 -12.95 6.23
CA ALA A 70 11.29 -13.06 6.63
C ALA A 70 11.96 -11.70 6.88
N ASN A 71 11.71 -10.72 6.01
CA ASN A 71 12.31 -9.39 6.13
C ASN A 71 11.78 -8.65 7.35
N GLU A 72 10.47 -8.71 7.57
CA GLU A 72 9.81 -8.09 8.72
C GLU A 72 10.31 -8.70 10.03
N SER A 73 10.32 -10.04 10.12
CA SER A 73 10.79 -10.73 11.33
C SER A 73 12.24 -10.41 11.65
N LEU A 74 13.14 -10.41 10.66
CA LEU A 74 14.55 -10.08 10.88
C LEU A 74 14.72 -8.61 11.27
N SER A 75 14.06 -7.70 10.55
CA SER A 75 14.18 -6.26 10.79
C SER A 75 13.67 -5.87 12.18
N LEU A 76 12.55 -6.44 12.63
CA LEU A 76 11.96 -6.13 13.94
C LEU A 76 12.86 -6.54 15.11
N ILE A 77 13.64 -7.61 14.95
CA ILE A 77 14.59 -8.05 15.97
C ILE A 77 15.89 -7.24 15.90
N LEU A 78 16.47 -7.08 14.70
CA LEU A 78 17.78 -6.45 14.52
C LEU A 78 17.79 -4.94 14.80
N ILE A 79 16.68 -4.25 14.53
CA ILE A 79 16.58 -2.80 14.76
C ILE A 79 16.78 -2.41 16.23
N GLN A 80 16.51 -3.32 17.18
CA GLN A 80 16.71 -3.06 18.61
C GLN A 80 18.18 -2.96 19.01
N PHE A 81 19.09 -3.35 18.10
CA PHE A 81 20.54 -3.37 18.31
C PHE A 81 21.28 -2.45 17.33
N ASP A 82 20.57 -1.55 16.63
CA ASP A 82 21.12 -0.74 15.54
C ASP A 82 21.77 -1.59 14.43
N LEU A 83 21.24 -2.80 14.20
CA LEU A 83 21.70 -3.74 13.19
C LEU A 83 20.71 -3.83 12.02
N THR A 84 21.26 -4.11 10.84
CA THR A 84 20.56 -4.50 9.62
C THR A 84 21.32 -5.65 8.96
N TYR A 85 20.95 -6.04 7.74
CA TYR A 85 21.59 -7.13 7.03
C TYR A 85 21.69 -6.89 5.53
N ASP A 86 22.75 -7.44 4.95
CA ASP A 86 22.92 -7.56 3.51
C ASP A 86 22.61 -8.99 3.08
N TRP A 87 21.93 -9.12 1.94
CA TRP A 87 21.71 -10.41 1.30
C TRP A 87 23.02 -10.93 0.68
N ALA A 88 23.33 -12.19 0.94
CA ALA A 88 24.45 -12.90 0.33
C ALA A 88 23.96 -14.19 -0.33
N GLY A 89 24.70 -14.65 -1.35
CA GLY A 89 24.32 -15.78 -2.18
C GLY A 89 22.99 -15.57 -2.91
N GLU A 90 22.38 -16.65 -3.39
CA GLU A 90 21.07 -16.64 -4.07
C GLU A 90 19.89 -16.52 -3.08
N ALA A 91 19.93 -15.50 -2.21
CA ALA A 91 18.93 -15.23 -1.16
C ALA A 91 18.75 -16.36 -0.11
N ASN A 92 19.83 -17.09 0.15
CA ASN A 92 19.89 -18.15 1.17
C ASN A 92 20.71 -17.77 2.40
N SER A 93 21.39 -16.62 2.35
CA SER A 93 22.23 -16.16 3.44
C SER A 93 22.07 -14.65 3.64
N ILE A 94 22.22 -14.23 4.88
CA ILE A 94 22.28 -12.82 5.26
C ILE A 94 23.53 -12.58 6.07
N ARG A 95 24.12 -11.39 5.94
CA ARG A 95 25.21 -10.94 6.79
C ARG A 95 24.76 -9.76 7.63
N LEU A 96 24.87 -9.90 8.95
CA LEU A 96 24.55 -8.81 9.86
C LEU A 96 25.59 -7.70 9.76
N THR A 97 25.12 -6.47 9.78
CA THR A 97 25.93 -5.24 9.70
C THR A 97 25.26 -4.13 10.50
N ALA A 98 26.02 -3.11 10.91
CA ALA A 98 25.45 -1.94 11.57
C ALA A 98 24.60 -1.13 10.57
N ILE A 99 23.54 -0.50 11.07
CA ILE A 99 22.80 0.48 10.28
C ILE A 99 23.74 1.66 9.99
N PRO A 100 23.94 2.04 8.72
CA PRO A 100 24.81 3.15 8.40
C PRO A 100 24.21 4.47 8.88
N ASP A 101 25.06 5.39 9.37
CA ASP A 101 24.66 6.74 9.79
C ASP A 101 23.85 7.50 8.72
N LYS A 102 24.08 7.16 7.44
CA LYS A 102 23.38 7.72 6.28
C LYS A 102 22.87 6.60 5.39
N VAL A 103 21.56 6.36 5.44
CA VAL A 103 20.88 5.41 4.54
C VAL A 103 20.68 6.04 3.18
N GLN A 104 21.39 5.52 2.18
CA GLN A 104 21.23 5.91 0.78
C GLN A 104 20.60 4.77 -0.02
N ILE A 105 19.68 5.12 -0.90
CA ILE A 105 19.01 4.19 -1.80
C ILE A 105 19.44 4.52 -3.21
N LYS A 106 19.56 3.51 -4.06
CA LYS A 106 19.76 3.71 -5.50
C LYS A 106 18.41 3.61 -6.20
N LYS A 107 17.92 4.72 -6.77
CA LYS A 107 16.73 4.72 -7.64
C LYS A 107 17.09 5.10 -9.06
N THR A 108 16.31 4.59 -10.00
CA THR A 108 16.46 4.87 -11.43
C THR A 108 15.20 5.53 -11.97
N TYR A 109 15.38 6.65 -12.68
CA TYR A 109 14.32 7.50 -13.18
C TYR A 109 14.34 7.57 -14.72
N PRO A 110 13.20 7.34 -15.39
CA PRO A 110 13.10 7.56 -16.83
C PRO A 110 13.00 9.04 -17.17
N LEU A 111 13.87 9.51 -18.06
CA LEU A 111 13.86 10.87 -18.58
C LEU A 111 12.88 10.96 -19.76
N ARG A 112 11.61 11.26 -19.45
CA ARG A 112 10.51 11.33 -20.43
C ARG A 112 10.61 12.59 -21.31
N GLY A 113 11.54 12.59 -22.26
CA GLY A 113 11.74 13.69 -23.22
C GLY A 113 12.51 14.89 -22.68
N LYS A 114 12.95 14.86 -21.41
CA LYS A 114 13.87 15.86 -20.84
C LYS A 114 15.31 15.52 -21.23
N SER A 115 16.10 16.54 -21.60
CA SER A 115 17.54 16.38 -21.85
C SER A 115 18.26 16.05 -20.54
N PHE A 116 19.14 15.04 -20.60
CA PHE A 116 19.94 14.59 -19.45
C PHE A 116 20.80 15.72 -18.85
N GLU A 117 21.46 16.50 -19.70
CA GLU A 117 22.33 17.61 -19.27
C GLU A 117 21.56 18.68 -18.49
N SER A 118 20.34 19.01 -18.94
CA SER A 118 19.46 19.97 -18.29
C SER A 118 19.03 19.48 -16.91
N VAL A 119 18.65 18.20 -16.80
CA VAL A 119 18.23 17.59 -15.53
C VAL A 119 19.39 17.48 -14.55
N ILE A 120 20.58 17.04 -14.99
CA ILE A 120 21.76 17.00 -14.12
C ILE A 120 22.07 18.39 -13.58
N ARG A 121 22.09 19.40 -14.46
CA ARG A 121 22.41 20.76 -14.05
C ARG A 121 21.45 21.24 -12.95
N GLN A 122 20.15 21.05 -13.14
CA GLN A 122 19.15 21.39 -12.13
C GLN A 122 19.36 20.61 -10.81
N LEU A 123 19.66 19.32 -10.90
CA LEU A 123 19.90 18.48 -9.72
C LEU A 123 21.19 18.85 -9.00
N LYS A 124 22.26 19.20 -9.71
CA LYS A 124 23.54 19.64 -9.13
C LYS A 124 23.46 21.06 -8.55
N GLU A 125 22.60 21.92 -9.10
CA GLU A 125 22.31 23.24 -8.52
C GLU A 125 21.60 23.11 -7.15
N GLN A 126 20.69 22.14 -7.00
CA GLN A 126 19.99 21.91 -5.72
C GLN A 126 20.71 20.97 -4.76
N PHE A 127 21.45 19.99 -5.28
CA PHE A 127 22.18 18.99 -4.51
C PHE A 127 23.58 18.76 -5.12
N PRO A 128 24.58 19.56 -4.68
CA PRO A 128 25.92 19.53 -5.26
C PRO A 128 26.60 18.16 -5.16
N ASP A 129 26.33 17.43 -4.07
CA ASP A 129 27.02 16.19 -3.70
C ASP A 129 26.36 14.92 -4.29
N LEU A 130 25.31 15.05 -5.12
CA LEU A 130 24.63 13.89 -5.69
C LEU A 130 25.52 13.10 -6.65
N GLU A 131 25.62 11.79 -6.43
CA GLU A 131 26.19 10.86 -7.40
C GLU A 131 25.14 10.49 -8.44
N LEU A 132 25.35 10.97 -9.67
CA LEU A 132 24.43 10.80 -10.79
C LEU A 132 25.12 9.98 -11.89
N THR A 133 24.47 8.90 -12.33
CA THR A 133 24.94 8.09 -13.47
C THR A 133 23.83 7.96 -14.51
N SER A 134 24.20 8.07 -15.79
CA SER A 134 23.28 7.79 -16.91
C SER A 134 23.50 6.43 -17.50
N SER A 135 22.40 5.75 -17.81
CA SER A 135 22.38 4.67 -18.79
C SER A 135 21.28 4.95 -19.81
N GLY A 136 21.66 5.52 -20.96
CA GLY A 136 20.73 5.88 -22.03
C GLY A 136 19.67 6.92 -21.58
N LYS A 137 18.40 6.50 -21.50
CA LYS A 137 17.26 7.33 -21.07
C LYS A 137 16.96 7.25 -19.57
N LEU A 138 17.81 6.57 -18.81
CA LEU A 138 17.65 6.34 -17.39
C LEU A 138 18.69 7.12 -16.60
N LEU A 139 18.23 7.89 -15.63
CA LEU A 139 19.05 8.56 -14.63
C LEU A 139 19.05 7.70 -13.36
N SER A 140 20.21 7.19 -12.97
CA SER A 140 20.37 6.49 -11.68
C SER A 140 20.99 7.45 -10.67
N VAL A 141 20.37 7.52 -9.50
CA VAL A 141 20.74 8.42 -8.40
C VAL A 141 20.90 7.59 -7.14
N GLN A 142 21.96 7.84 -6.39
CA GLN A 142 22.15 7.30 -5.05
C GLN A 142 22.01 8.44 -4.03
N ALA A 143 20.94 8.41 -3.23
CA ALA A 143 20.62 9.49 -2.29
C ALA A 143 19.74 9.02 -1.14
N THR A 144 19.50 9.89 -0.16
CA THR A 144 18.50 9.64 0.89
C THR A 144 17.07 9.67 0.31
N MET A 145 16.10 9.11 1.04
CA MET A 145 14.70 9.07 0.56
C MET A 145 14.14 10.48 0.33
N ASP A 146 14.41 11.44 1.23
CA ASP A 146 13.93 12.83 1.10
C ASP A 146 14.41 13.47 -0.21
N VAL A 147 15.66 13.22 -0.60
CA VAL A 147 16.22 13.72 -1.86
C VAL A 147 15.56 13.01 -3.04
N HIS A 148 15.29 11.70 -2.94
CA HIS A 148 14.54 10.98 -3.96
C HIS A 148 13.12 11.52 -4.16
N GLU A 149 12.42 11.90 -3.09
CA GLU A 149 11.10 12.52 -3.18
C GLU A 149 11.16 13.88 -3.89
N GLN A 150 12.16 14.71 -3.56
CA GLN A 150 12.37 15.99 -4.24
C GLN A 150 12.71 15.80 -5.73
N ILE A 151 13.57 14.84 -6.06
CA ILE A 151 13.86 14.47 -7.45
C ILE A 151 12.58 14.02 -8.18
N GLU A 152 11.75 13.19 -7.55
CA GLU A 152 10.49 12.74 -8.14
C GLU A 152 9.54 13.90 -8.44
N GLN A 153 9.44 14.88 -7.54
CA GLN A 153 8.65 16.10 -7.73
C GLN A 153 9.19 16.96 -8.88
N LEU A 154 10.52 17.14 -8.98
CA LEU A 154 11.14 17.90 -10.07
C LEU A 154 10.97 17.22 -11.43
N LEU A 155 11.12 15.90 -11.46
CA LEU A 155 10.98 15.13 -12.68
C LEU A 155 9.52 15.03 -13.12
N ASN A 156 8.59 14.89 -12.17
CA ASN A 156 7.15 14.75 -12.38
C ASN A 156 6.34 15.73 -11.52
N PRO A 157 6.36 17.05 -11.82
CA PRO A 157 5.66 18.06 -11.01
C PRO A 157 4.15 17.82 -10.95
N GLN A 158 3.57 17.19 -11.97
CA GLN A 158 2.15 16.78 -12.03
C GLN A 158 1.79 15.65 -11.03
N LYS A 159 2.76 14.90 -10.50
CA LYS A 159 2.53 13.93 -9.42
C LYS A 159 2.51 14.58 -8.03
N GLY A 160 3.13 15.76 -7.87
CA GLY A 160 3.29 16.46 -6.59
C GLY A 160 2.03 17.15 -6.06
N ALA A 161 0.93 17.10 -6.80
CA ALA A 161 -0.37 17.60 -6.34
C ALA A 161 -1.49 16.74 -6.93
N LYS A 162 -1.55 15.46 -6.58
CA LYS A 162 -2.88 14.86 -6.45
C LYS A 162 -3.37 15.21 -5.06
N PRO A 163 -4.44 16.01 -4.90
CA PRO A 163 -5.13 16.00 -3.61
C PRO A 163 -5.39 14.53 -3.29
N VAL A 164 -5.09 14.13 -2.05
CA VAL A 164 -5.57 12.86 -1.52
C VAL A 164 -7.09 12.94 -1.63
N ARG A 165 -7.65 12.43 -2.72
CA ARG A 165 -9.08 12.16 -2.78
C ARG A 165 -9.28 11.05 -1.74
N PRO A 166 -10.10 11.26 -0.71
CA PRO A 166 -10.49 10.16 0.16
C PRO A 166 -11.07 9.06 -0.76
N GLY A 167 -10.46 7.86 -0.75
CA GLY A 167 -11.04 6.70 -1.47
C GLY A 167 -10.34 6.21 -2.74
N ALA A 168 -9.03 6.41 -2.94
CA ALA A 168 -8.30 5.76 -4.04
C ALA A 168 -7.90 4.29 -3.72
N GLY A 169 -8.89 3.44 -3.43
CA GLY A 169 -8.86 2.06 -3.90
C GLY A 169 -9.35 2.04 -5.34
N GLU A 170 -8.99 1.04 -6.15
CA GLU A 170 -9.59 0.86 -7.48
C GLU A 170 -11.11 1.00 -7.36
N THR A 171 -11.68 2.04 -7.97
CA THR A 171 -13.12 2.26 -7.95
C THR A 171 -13.75 1.17 -8.79
N VAL A 172 -14.00 0.03 -8.17
CA VAL A 172 -14.84 -1.03 -8.71
C VAL A 172 -16.16 -0.36 -9.08
N PRO A 173 -16.60 -0.42 -10.36
CA PRO A 173 -17.88 0.15 -10.77
C PRO A 173 -19.00 -0.38 -9.87
N LEU A 174 -20.00 0.45 -9.56
CA LEU A 174 -21.12 0.08 -8.67
C LEU A 174 -21.76 -1.25 -9.09
N SER A 175 -21.82 -1.53 -10.39
CA SER A 175 -22.34 -2.78 -10.98
C SER A 175 -21.60 -4.05 -10.56
N ARG A 176 -20.39 -3.95 -10.01
CA ARG A 176 -19.58 -5.08 -9.49
C ARG A 176 -19.49 -5.10 -7.96
N ARG A 177 -20.15 -4.15 -7.27
CA ARG A 177 -20.16 -4.08 -5.81
C ARG A 177 -21.36 -4.84 -5.25
N LYS A 178 -21.13 -5.51 -4.13
CA LYS A 178 -22.16 -6.15 -3.32
C LYS A 178 -22.39 -5.33 -2.06
N PHE A 179 -23.65 -5.05 -1.76
CA PHE A 179 -24.07 -4.17 -0.68
C PHE A 179 -24.77 -4.98 0.41
N THR A 180 -24.25 -4.88 1.63
CA THR A 180 -24.93 -5.39 2.83
C THR A 180 -25.16 -4.22 3.76
N LEU A 181 -26.42 -3.89 4.02
CA LEU A 181 -26.81 -2.78 4.88
C LEU A 181 -27.97 -3.22 5.78
N ARG A 182 -27.79 -3.07 7.08
CA ARG A 182 -28.83 -3.28 8.09
C ARG A 182 -28.93 -2.05 8.96
N VAL A 183 -29.92 -1.21 8.69
CA VAL A 183 -30.18 0.03 9.42
C VAL A 183 -31.63 0.08 9.84
N LYS A 184 -31.87 0.55 11.07
CA LYS A 184 -33.21 0.80 11.60
C LYS A 184 -33.30 2.27 12.02
N LYS A 185 -34.35 2.95 11.57
CA LYS A 185 -34.69 4.35 11.86
C LYS A 185 -33.57 5.35 11.50
N VAL A 186 -32.90 5.16 10.37
CA VAL A 186 -31.83 6.07 9.92
C VAL A 186 -32.31 6.95 8.77
N PRO A 187 -32.11 8.29 8.82
CA PRO A 187 -32.42 9.17 7.70
C PRO A 187 -31.68 8.78 6.42
N VAL A 188 -32.37 8.81 5.27
CA VAL A 188 -31.76 8.47 3.97
C VAL A 188 -30.56 9.34 3.66
N LEU A 189 -30.64 10.63 4.01
CA LEU A 189 -29.53 11.57 3.83
C LEU A 189 -28.26 11.11 4.57
N ALA A 190 -28.39 10.55 5.78
CA ALA A 190 -27.24 10.06 6.54
C ALA A 190 -26.64 8.78 5.94
N ILE A 191 -27.46 7.96 5.27
CA ILE A 191 -27.00 6.79 4.52
C ILE A 191 -26.23 7.24 3.28
N MET A 192 -26.76 8.20 2.51
CA MET A 192 -26.09 8.78 1.33
C MET A 192 -24.72 9.37 1.68
N GLN A 193 -24.62 10.16 2.76
CA GLN A 193 -23.34 10.74 3.21
C GLN A 193 -22.29 9.67 3.57
N LYS A 194 -22.70 8.55 4.18
CA LYS A 194 -21.78 7.45 4.46
C LYS A 194 -21.33 6.72 3.20
N LEU A 195 -22.19 6.68 2.18
CA LEU A 195 -21.86 6.11 0.88
C LEU A 195 -20.93 7.04 0.07
N GLU A 196 -21.04 8.35 0.23
CA GLU A 196 -20.06 9.31 -0.29
C GLU A 196 -18.67 9.09 0.32
N GLN A 197 -18.61 8.76 1.61
CA GLN A 197 -17.35 8.40 2.27
C GLN A 197 -16.76 7.08 1.75
N SER A 198 -17.57 6.17 1.22
CA SER A 198 -17.12 4.93 0.56
C SER A 198 -16.87 5.09 -0.96
N GLY A 199 -16.89 6.35 -1.43
CA GLY A 199 -16.53 6.73 -2.79
C GLY A 199 -17.66 6.58 -3.81
N ILE A 200 -18.92 6.72 -3.40
CA ILE A 200 -20.10 6.77 -4.28
C ILE A 200 -20.56 8.22 -4.41
N GLU A 201 -20.73 8.74 -5.62
CA GLU A 201 -21.16 10.13 -5.83
C GLU A 201 -22.67 10.20 -6.03
N PHE A 202 -23.38 11.08 -5.31
CA PHE A 202 -24.81 11.33 -5.53
C PHE A 202 -25.02 12.71 -6.15
N GLU A 203 -25.81 12.77 -7.21
CA GLU A 203 -26.25 14.04 -7.81
C GLU A 203 -27.77 14.14 -7.72
N TYR A 204 -28.26 15.20 -7.08
CA TYR A 204 -29.69 15.45 -6.92
C TYR A 204 -29.96 16.95 -6.81
N ASP A 205 -31.08 17.40 -7.40
CA ASP A 205 -31.55 18.77 -7.26
C ASP A 205 -32.47 18.91 -6.04
N LYS A 206 -31.98 19.61 -5.02
CA LYS A 206 -32.71 19.88 -3.77
C LYS A 206 -34.04 20.61 -4.00
N GLN A 207 -34.13 21.44 -5.04
CA GLN A 207 -35.34 22.21 -5.32
C GLN A 207 -36.42 21.38 -6.01
N GLU A 208 -36.03 20.43 -6.88
CA GLU A 208 -36.97 19.52 -7.52
C GLU A 208 -37.54 18.49 -6.55
N LEU A 209 -36.70 17.95 -5.65
CA LEU A 209 -37.14 17.02 -4.62
C LEU A 209 -38.08 17.68 -3.60
N ALA A 210 -37.81 18.93 -3.22
CA ALA A 210 -38.68 19.70 -2.34
C ALA A 210 -40.05 20.01 -2.98
N LYS A 211 -40.08 20.31 -4.29
CA LYS A 211 -41.33 20.52 -5.04
C LYS A 211 -42.17 19.24 -5.17
N ALA A 212 -41.51 18.08 -5.24
CA ALA A 212 -42.17 16.78 -5.24
C ALA A 212 -42.61 16.29 -3.84
N GLY A 213 -42.35 17.05 -2.77
CA GLY A 213 -42.72 16.69 -1.40
C GLY A 213 -41.87 15.56 -0.80
N ILE A 214 -40.68 15.31 -1.36
CA ILE A 214 -39.78 14.23 -0.95
C ILE A 214 -38.84 14.77 0.14
N ASP A 215 -38.95 14.21 1.34
CA ASP A 215 -38.13 14.59 2.49
C ASP A 215 -37.10 13.50 2.82
N LEU A 216 -35.83 13.76 2.47
CA LEU A 216 -34.69 12.85 2.67
C LEU A 216 -34.28 12.71 4.15
N LEU A 217 -34.88 13.49 5.05
CA LEU A 217 -34.66 13.42 6.50
C LEU A 217 -35.54 12.35 7.18
N LYS A 218 -36.52 11.79 6.45
CA LYS A 218 -37.38 10.74 7.00
C LYS A 218 -36.55 9.46 7.26
N PRO A 219 -36.71 8.84 8.44
CA PRO A 219 -35.97 7.64 8.79
C PRO A 219 -36.53 6.42 8.05
N ILE A 220 -35.63 5.55 7.58
CA ILE A 220 -35.99 4.27 6.98
C ILE A 220 -35.38 3.08 7.71
N ASP A 221 -36.05 1.95 7.55
CA ASP A 221 -35.59 0.63 7.94
C ASP A 221 -35.20 -0.11 6.66
N VAL A 222 -33.91 -0.46 6.53
CA VAL A 222 -33.39 -1.19 5.37
C VAL A 222 -32.55 -2.35 5.85
N ALA A 223 -32.87 -3.54 5.35
CA ALA A 223 -32.14 -4.77 5.62
C ALA A 223 -31.90 -5.50 4.29
N VAL A 224 -30.72 -5.29 3.72
CA VAL A 224 -30.23 -5.94 2.50
C VAL A 224 -28.92 -6.65 2.78
N VAL A 225 -28.73 -7.83 2.19
CA VAL A 225 -27.56 -8.68 2.38
C VAL A 225 -27.11 -9.15 1.01
N ASP A 226 -25.84 -8.88 0.68
CA ASP A 226 -25.23 -9.24 -0.61
C ASP A 226 -26.02 -8.76 -1.85
N ALA A 227 -26.71 -7.62 -1.71
CA ALA A 227 -27.53 -7.03 -2.77
C ALA A 227 -26.65 -6.40 -3.86
N ASP A 228 -27.11 -6.44 -5.11
CA ASP A 228 -26.46 -5.68 -6.17
C ASP A 228 -26.81 -4.18 -6.10
N ALA A 229 -26.19 -3.35 -6.95
CA ALA A 229 -26.40 -1.91 -6.93
C ALA A 229 -27.85 -1.49 -7.23
N THR A 230 -28.57 -2.27 -8.03
CA THR A 230 -29.97 -2.00 -8.40
C THR A 230 -30.87 -2.35 -7.23
N GLU A 231 -30.76 -3.57 -6.70
CA GLU A 231 -31.51 -4.04 -5.53
C GLU A 231 -31.29 -3.15 -4.30
N PHE A 232 -30.06 -2.66 -4.12
CA PHE A 232 -29.71 -1.73 -3.06
C PHE A 232 -30.37 -0.35 -3.23
N CYS A 233 -30.33 0.21 -4.44
CA CYS A 233 -30.97 1.50 -4.74
C CYS A 233 -32.50 1.40 -4.65
N ASP A 234 -33.09 0.32 -5.15
CA ASP A 234 -34.52 0.05 -5.02
C ASP A 234 -34.94 0.00 -3.54
N ALA A 235 -34.18 -0.70 -2.68
CA ALA A 235 -34.48 -0.78 -1.26
C ALA A 235 -34.40 0.58 -0.53
N LEU A 236 -33.55 1.50 -0.99
CA LEU A 236 -33.39 2.83 -0.41
C LEU A 236 -34.40 3.85 -0.95
N PHE A 237 -34.65 3.84 -2.26
CA PHE A 237 -35.31 4.92 -2.98
C PHE A 237 -36.77 4.62 -3.35
N SER A 238 -37.19 3.35 -3.41
CA SER A 238 -38.58 2.98 -3.70
C SER A 238 -39.59 3.56 -2.70
N SER A 239 -39.18 3.70 -1.44
CA SER A 239 -40.03 4.29 -0.39
C SER A 239 -40.29 5.78 -0.60
N TYR A 240 -39.50 6.46 -1.42
CA TYR A 240 -39.55 7.90 -1.67
C TYR A 240 -40.05 8.28 -3.06
N LYS A 241 -40.45 7.29 -3.89
CA LYS A 241 -40.82 7.53 -5.31
C LYS A 241 -39.73 8.32 -6.03
N LEU A 242 -38.49 7.88 -5.86
CA LEU A 242 -37.33 8.45 -6.53
C LEU A 242 -36.92 7.49 -7.64
N ASP A 243 -36.84 8.00 -8.86
CA ASP A 243 -36.16 7.33 -9.94
C ASP A 243 -34.64 7.57 -9.79
N TYR A 244 -33.84 6.56 -10.12
CA TYR A 244 -32.39 6.66 -10.04
C TYR A 244 -31.73 6.14 -11.32
N GLU A 245 -30.61 6.77 -11.68
CA GLU A 245 -29.77 6.32 -12.78
C GLU A 245 -28.34 6.08 -12.29
N ILE A 246 -27.82 4.88 -12.54
CA ILE A 246 -26.46 4.48 -12.11
C ILE A 246 -25.50 4.66 -13.29
N GLN A 247 -24.58 5.62 -13.17
CA GLN A 247 -23.53 5.85 -14.15
C GLN A 247 -22.15 5.62 -13.50
N GLY A 248 -21.67 4.37 -13.57
CA GLY A 248 -20.36 3.97 -13.07
C GLY A 248 -20.26 4.03 -11.55
N VAL A 249 -19.86 5.20 -11.02
CA VAL A 249 -19.70 5.48 -9.57
C VAL A 249 -20.67 6.58 -9.10
N LYS A 250 -21.41 7.18 -10.04
CA LYS A 250 -22.35 8.26 -9.80
C LYS A 250 -23.80 7.74 -9.85
N ILE A 251 -24.61 8.15 -8.89
CA ILE A 251 -26.05 7.86 -8.83
C ILE A 251 -26.78 9.20 -8.93
N THR A 252 -27.53 9.38 -10.02
CA THR A 252 -28.37 10.56 -10.23
C THR A 252 -29.78 10.25 -9.74
N LEU A 253 -30.33 11.09 -8.86
CA LEU A 253 -31.67 10.93 -8.30
C LEU A 253 -32.63 11.96 -8.90
N ALA A 254 -33.78 11.50 -9.39
CA ALA A 254 -34.86 12.33 -9.90
C ALA A 254 -36.20 11.95 -9.24
N PRO A 255 -37.12 12.90 -9.04
CA PRO A 255 -38.46 12.57 -8.57
C PRO A 255 -39.20 11.76 -9.64
N GLN A 256 -39.80 10.64 -9.25
CA GLN A 256 -40.63 9.84 -10.13
C GLN A 256 -41.90 10.63 -10.47
N LYS A 257 -42.20 10.74 -11.77
CA LYS A 257 -43.39 11.46 -12.27
C LYS A 257 -44.69 10.72 -11.97
#